data_AF-A0A357NCL0-F1
#
_entry.id   AF-A0A357NCL0-F1
#
_cell.length_a   1.000
_cell.length_b   1.000
_cell.length_c   1.000
_cell.angle_alpha   90.00
_cell.angle_beta   90.00
_cell.angle_gamma   90.00
#
_symmetry.space_group_name_H-M   'P 1'
#
loop_
_entity.id
_entity.type
_entity.pdbx_description
1 polymer ?
#
loop_
_entity_poly.entity_id
_entity_poly.type
_entity_poly.pdbx_seq_one_letter_code
_entity_poly.pdbx_strand_id
1 'polypeptide(L)'
;PVVLSIILGYLGINLMVKKREELVGLFTTLPWVGGKERNRDKVTQSNIYQYKILDTSVIIDGRIADICQSGFLEGTLVIPVF
;
A
#
# COMPACT_ATOMS: atom_id res chain seq x y z
N PRO A 1 -16.46 -39.81 -6.38
CA PRO A 1 -15.31 -38.91 -6.17
C PRO A 1 -15.14 -37.85 -7.26
N VAL A 2 -14.94 -38.23 -8.53
CA VAL A 2 -14.58 -37.30 -9.63
C VAL A 2 -15.68 -36.26 -9.93
N VAL A 3 -16.95 -36.68 -10.01
CA VAL A 3 -18.08 -35.75 -10.27
C VAL A 3 -18.22 -34.71 -9.17
N LEU A 4 -18.08 -35.12 -7.91
CA LEU A 4 -18.14 -34.22 -6.76
C LEU A 4 -16.98 -33.20 -6.79
N SER A 5 -15.77 -33.64 -7.13
CA SER A 5 -14.61 -32.77 -7.31
C SER A 5 -14.81 -31.75 -8.42
N ILE A 6 -15.46 -32.13 -9.53
CA ILE A 6 -15.78 -31.22 -10.64
C ILE A 6 -16.77 -30.15 -10.19
N ILE A 7 -17.83 -30.54 -9.47
CA ILE A 7 -18.84 -29.60 -8.96
C ILE A 7 -18.21 -28.60 -7.97
N LEU A 8 -17.42 -29.11 -7.02
CA LEU A 8 -16.75 -28.27 -6.03
C LEU A 8 -15.70 -27.35 -6.66
N GLY A 9 -14.97 -27.84 -7.68
CA GLY A 9 -14.01 -27.03 -8.44
C GLY A 9 -14.70 -25.89 -9.19
N TYR A 10 -15.81 -26.17 -9.87
CA TYR A 10 -16.59 -25.15 -10.57
C TYR A 10 -17.16 -24.11 -9.61
N LEU A 11 -17.68 -24.53 -8.45
CA LEU A 11 -18.21 -23.64 -7.42
C LEU A 11 -17.11 -22.76 -6.82
N GLY A 12 -15.94 -23.35 -6.52
CA GLY A 12 -14.77 -22.63 -6.02
C GLY A 12 -14.29 -21.55 -7.00
N ILE A 13 -14.21 -21.88 -8.29
CA ILE A 13 -13.84 -20.91 -9.33
C ILE A 13 -14.90 -19.79 -9.44
N ASN A 14 -16.19 -20.13 -9.42
CA ASN A 14 -17.26 -19.13 -9.53
C ASN A 14 -17.26 -18.15 -8.34
N LEU A 15 -17.03 -18.65 -7.13
CA LEU A 15 -16.89 -17.85 -5.91
C LEU A 15 -15.63 -16.99 -5.95
N MET A 16 -14.51 -17.55 -6.38
CA MET A 16 -13.24 -16.83 -6.49
C MET A 16 -13.34 -15.68 -7.49
N VAL A 17 -14.00 -15.86 -8.64
CA VAL A 17 -14.16 -14.78 -9.63
C VAL A 17 -15.09 -13.67 -9.12
N LYS A 18 -16.18 -14.02 -8.45
CA LYS A 18 -17.17 -13.05 -7.93
C LYS A 18 -16.70 -12.28 -6.70
N LYS A 19 -15.92 -12.91 -5.81
CA LYS A 19 -15.47 -12.34 -4.52
C LYS A 19 -13.95 -12.25 -4.40
N ARG A 20 -13.23 -12.12 -5.54
CA ARG A 20 -11.76 -12.06 -5.57
C ARG A 20 -11.19 -10.99 -4.63
N GLU A 21 -11.86 -9.84 -4.53
CA GLU A 21 -11.38 -8.69 -3.77
C GLU A 21 -11.50 -8.93 -2.26
N GLU A 22 -12.60 -9.50 -1.80
CA GLU A 22 -12.78 -9.91 -0.39
C GLU A 22 -11.83 -11.05 -0.01
N LEU A 23 -11.65 -12.03 -0.89
CA LEU A 23 -10.75 -13.16 -0.65
C LEU A 23 -9.29 -12.72 -0.56
N VAL A 24 -8.84 -11.79 -1.41
CA VAL A 24 -7.49 -11.21 -1.34
C VAL A 24 -7.29 -10.43 -0.04
N GLY A 25 -8.30 -9.66 0.39
CA GLY A 25 -8.26 -8.95 1.68
C GLY A 25 -8.07 -9.91 2.87
N LEU A 26 -8.86 -10.98 2.92
CA LEU A 26 -8.75 -12.00 3.96
C LEU A 26 -7.45 -12.82 3.88
N PHE A 27 -6.93 -13.07 2.67
CA PHE A 27 -5.65 -13.78 2.48
C PHE A 27 -4.45 -12.94 2.94
N THR A 28 -4.51 -11.62 2.78
CA THR A 28 -3.45 -10.73 3.28
C THR A 28 -3.40 -10.61 4.80
N THR A 29 -4.53 -10.85 5.48
CA THR A 29 -4.60 -10.84 6.95
C THR A 29 -4.18 -12.17 7.60
N LEU A 30 -3.91 -13.21 6.82
CA LEU A 30 -3.56 -14.54 7.35
C LEU A 30 -2.02 -14.69 7.45
N PRO A 31 -1.44 -14.72 8.67
CA PRO A 31 0.01 -14.67 8.87
C PRO A 31 0.76 -15.98 8.50
N TRP A 32 0.07 -17.01 8.01
CA TRP A 32 0.64 -18.32 7.75
C TRP A 32 1.01 -18.58 6.26
N VAL A 33 0.49 -17.80 5.30
CA VAL A 33 0.66 -18.09 3.85
C VAL A 33 1.39 -16.96 3.11
N GLY A 34 2.27 -16.22 3.81
CA GLY A 34 2.97 -15.03 3.29
C GLY A 34 4.32 -15.28 2.62
N GLY A 35 4.57 -16.47 2.08
CA GLY A 35 5.82 -16.81 1.39
C GLY A 35 5.79 -16.49 -0.11
N LYS A 36 6.37 -15.33 -0.47
CA LYS A 36 6.96 -14.98 -1.78
C LYS A 36 6.05 -14.79 -3.02
N GLU A 37 6.29 -13.64 -3.65
CA GLU A 37 6.07 -13.29 -5.08
C GLU A 37 4.64 -13.08 -5.59
N ARG A 38 4.18 -11.82 -5.51
CA ARG A 38 3.49 -11.16 -6.63
C ARG A 38 3.88 -9.67 -6.66
N ASN A 39 4.96 -9.43 -7.39
CA ASN A 39 5.39 -8.13 -7.88
C ASN A 39 4.46 -7.73 -9.04
N ARG A 40 3.40 -6.98 -8.72
CA ARG A 40 2.64 -6.05 -9.57
C ARG A 40 1.40 -5.63 -8.77
N ASP A 41 1.24 -4.32 -8.59
CA ASP A 41 0.03 -3.67 -8.06
C ASP A 41 -0.14 -3.57 -6.53
N LYS A 42 0.97 -3.49 -5.77
CA LYS A 42 1.00 -2.86 -4.43
C LYS A 42 1.85 -1.59 -4.38
N VAL A 43 1.84 -0.83 -5.48
CA VAL A 43 2.38 0.55 -5.51
C VAL A 43 1.47 1.53 -4.74
N THR A 44 0.26 1.12 -4.35
CA THR A 44 -0.79 2.03 -3.87
C THR A 44 -0.93 2.14 -2.34
N GLN A 45 -0.20 1.38 -1.52
CA GLN A 45 -0.38 1.44 -0.05
C GLN A 45 0.88 1.64 0.80
N SER A 46 2.09 1.52 0.23
CA SER A 46 3.32 1.88 0.94
C SER A 46 3.78 3.31 0.67
N ASN A 47 3.25 3.97 -0.35
CA ASN A 47 3.30 5.42 -0.50
C ASN A 47 2.19 6.03 0.38
N ILE A 48 2.30 5.79 1.68
CA ILE A 48 1.77 6.74 2.65
C ILE A 48 2.50 8.01 2.29
N TYR A 49 1.86 8.88 1.51
CA TYR A 49 2.37 10.19 1.21
C TYR A 49 2.75 10.82 2.55
N GLN A 50 4.04 10.79 2.89
CA GLN A 50 4.56 11.44 4.08
C GLN A 50 4.55 12.93 3.77
N TYR A 51 3.35 13.50 3.79
CA TYR A 51 3.16 14.93 3.72
C TYR A 51 3.70 15.50 5.03
N LYS A 52 4.77 16.25 4.92
CA LYS A 52 5.36 16.96 6.05
C LYS A 52 4.93 18.42 5.94
N ILE A 53 4.12 18.85 6.89
CA ILE A 53 3.67 20.25 6.95
C ILE A 53 4.87 21.09 7.40
N LEU A 54 5.11 22.17 6.65
CA LEU A 54 6.18 23.11 6.91
C LEU A 54 5.60 24.42 7.43
N ASP A 55 6.12 24.92 8.54
CA ASP A 55 5.73 26.21 9.10
C ASP A 55 6.58 27.36 8.51
N THR A 56 6.02 28.57 8.54
CA THR A 56 6.65 29.82 8.08
C THR A 56 7.96 30.14 8.80
N SER A 57 8.05 29.86 10.10
CA SER A 57 9.26 30.06 10.90
C SER A 57 10.44 29.23 10.39
N VAL A 58 10.18 27.97 10.02
CA VAL A 58 11.17 27.03 9.49
C VAL A 58 11.66 27.45 8.10
N ILE A 59 10.79 28.09 7.31
CA ILE A 59 11.17 28.66 6.00
C ILE A 59 12.09 29.86 6.17
N ILE A 60 11.75 30.79 7.08
CA ILE A 60 12.52 32.02 7.31
C ILE A 60 13.91 31.71 7.88
N ASP A 61 14.03 30.65 8.70
CA ASP A 61 15.31 30.21 9.28
C ASP A 61 16.28 29.59 8.26
N GLY A 62 15.80 29.13 7.10
CA GLY A 62 16.62 28.72 5.95
C GLY A 62 17.34 27.37 6.07
N ARG A 63 17.65 26.90 7.29
CA ARG A 63 18.34 25.61 7.54
C ARG A 63 17.61 24.39 6.97
N ILE A 64 16.30 24.49 6.73
CA ILE A 64 15.52 23.42 6.12
C ILE A 64 16.01 23.07 4.70
N ALA A 65 16.56 24.03 3.95
CA ALA A 65 17.11 23.79 2.61
C ALA A 65 18.31 22.83 2.65
N ASP A 66 19.23 23.04 3.59
CA ASP A 66 20.41 22.19 3.78
C ASP A 66 20.00 20.77 4.20
N ILE A 67 19.00 20.66 5.07
CA ILE A 67 18.44 19.37 5.52
C ILE A 67 17.79 18.64 4.34
N CYS A 68 17.04 19.33 3.48
CA CYS A 68 16.46 18.74 2.27
C CYS A 68 17.55 18.28 1.30
N GLN A 69 18.61 19.07 1.11
CA GLN A 69 19.71 18.75 0.20
C GLN A 69 20.56 17.56 0.70
N SER A 70 20.70 17.40 2.02
CA SER A 70 21.37 16.25 2.63
C SER A 70 20.61 14.92 2.47
N GLY A 71 19.33 14.98 2.05
CA GLY A 71 18.47 13.80 1.96
C GLY A 71 17.97 13.27 3.30
N PHE A 72 18.16 14.02 4.40
CA PHE A 72 17.65 13.65 5.72
C PHE A 72 16.11 13.73 5.79
N LEU A 73 15.50 14.55 4.93
CA LEU A 73 14.06 14.76 4.88
C LEU A 73 13.48 14.24 3.57
N GLU A 74 12.77 13.12 3.66
CA GLU A 74 12.08 12.48 2.53
C GLU A 74 10.58 12.84 2.52
N GLY A 75 9.97 12.79 1.33
CA GLY A 75 8.54 13.02 1.15
C GLY A 75 8.19 14.43 0.63
N THR A 76 6.89 14.67 0.46
CA THR A 76 6.39 15.94 -0.08
C THR A 76 6.18 16.94 1.05
N LEU A 77 6.89 18.07 0.99
CA LEU A 77 6.68 19.20 1.90
C LEU A 77 5.42 19.97 1.49
N VAL A 78 4.52 20.22 2.44
CA VAL A 78 3.30 20.98 2.23
C VAL A 78 3.40 22.29 2.99
N ILE A 79 3.26 23.40 2.28
CA ILE A 79 3.25 24.74 2.86
C ILE A 79 1.78 25.20 2.93
N PRO A 80 1.22 25.36 4.13
CA PRO A 80 -0.13 25.88 4.27
C PRO A 80 -0.16 27.38 3.93
N VAL A 81 -1.21 27.81 3.22
CA VAL A 81 -1.51 29.23 2.96
C VAL A 81 -2.56 29.65 3.98
N PHE A 82 -2.14 30.28 5.07
CA PHE A 82 -3.03 30.87 6.09
C PHE A 82 -3.21 32.37 5.85
#